data_AF-A0A1S3C339-F1
#
_entry.id   AF-A0A1S3C339-F1
#
_cell.length_a   1.000
_cell.length_b   1.000
_cell.length_c   1.000
_cell.angle_alpha   90.00
_cell.angle_beta   90.00
_cell.angle_gamma   90.00
#
_symmetry.space_group_name_H-M   'P 1'
#
loop_
_entity.id
_entity.type
_entity.pdbx_description
1 polymer ?
#
loop_
_entity_poly.entity_id
_entity_poly.type
_entity_poly.pdbx_seq_one_letter_code
_entity_poly.pdbx_strand_id
1 'polypeptide(L)'
;MADPSISTTVLAQVCLCFAFYLCLNMGRSKNYDLLKIRDENPLDFYFISVWGGLRSVKEETLLLKQMEKMAKVSHAKFILHIREPGENDRLMQNGTWYFSSLKVPWHSIRASRGVDGNHFIERIKLQYGQTLDIIAIDTGLLQEHVAMGSASQALNSHLLWLKRTLQASSSNWRIVVGFHPLVTCENNTRSLETKHLFDSVHRIFVENGVNAYLSRRGCSYNVRIGSIAYIGIPGPIQKTHFQSRKSSFREFLLQRVSSLETVFYYVNTEGDVVHKTELQQKGREVI
;
A
#
# COMPACT_ATOMS: atom_id res chain seq x y z
N MET A 1 61.97 -5.99 2.00
CA MET A 1 61.46 -4.85 2.78
C MET A 1 60.38 -4.19 1.94
N ALA A 2 59.11 -4.25 2.36
CA ALA A 2 58.03 -3.59 1.63
C ALA A 2 58.07 -2.09 1.94
N ASP A 3 57.92 -1.24 0.92
CA ASP A 3 57.97 0.21 1.08
C ASP A 3 56.91 0.68 2.10
N PRO A 4 57.29 1.52 3.09
CA PRO A 4 56.39 2.02 4.11
C PRO A 4 55.12 2.66 3.53
N SER A 5 55.28 3.33 2.38
CA SER A 5 54.24 3.96 1.57
C SER A 5 53.10 3.00 1.21
N ILE A 6 53.43 1.81 0.69
CA ILE A 6 52.45 0.82 0.21
C ILE A 6 51.65 0.24 1.39
N SER A 7 52.32 -0.01 2.52
CA SER A 7 51.66 -0.52 3.72
C SER A 7 50.62 0.47 4.26
N THR A 8 50.93 1.77 4.27
CA THR A 8 49.97 2.82 4.66
C THR A 8 48.79 2.94 3.71
N THR A 9 49.00 2.82 2.39
CA THR A 9 47.89 2.92 1.41
C THR A 9 46.93 1.74 1.53
N VAL A 10 47.46 0.52 1.71
CA VAL A 10 46.65 -0.69 1.89
C VAL A 10 45.86 -0.61 3.20
N LEU A 11 46.48 -0.16 4.29
CA LEU A 11 45.79 0.02 5.58
C LEU A 11 44.65 1.03 5.48
N ALA A 12 44.88 2.17 4.82
CA ALA A 12 43.86 3.18 4.59
C ALA A 12 42.68 2.66 3.76
N GLN A 13 42.94 1.88 2.71
CA GLN A 13 41.90 1.25 1.89
C GLN A 13 41.08 0.23 2.68
N VAL A 14 41.71 -0.60 3.51
CA VAL A 14 41.02 -1.56 4.38
C VAL A 14 40.13 -0.83 5.40
N CYS A 15 40.63 0.25 6.01
CA CYS A 15 39.85 1.08 6.92
C CYS A 15 38.64 1.73 6.22
N LEU A 16 38.81 2.23 4.99
CA LEU A 16 37.73 2.79 4.18
C LEU A 16 36.68 1.74 3.80
N CYS A 17 37.11 0.54 3.37
CA CYS A 17 36.20 -0.56 3.08
C CYS A 17 35.44 -1.02 4.33
N PHE A 18 36.10 -1.05 5.48
CA PHE A 18 35.47 -1.43 6.75
C PHE A 18 34.48 -0.35 7.23
N ALA A 19 34.85 0.93 7.15
CA ALA A 19 33.95 2.04 7.45
C ALA A 19 32.73 2.05 6.51
N PHE A 20 32.93 1.82 5.20
CA PHE A 20 31.85 1.69 4.24
C PHE A 20 30.94 0.50 4.54
N TYR A 21 31.51 -0.66 4.89
CA TYR A 21 30.75 -1.84 5.32
C TYR A 21 29.95 -1.60 6.61
N LEU A 22 30.52 -0.90 7.59
CA LEU A 22 29.82 -0.50 8.80
C LEU A 22 28.68 0.49 8.49
N CYS A 23 28.92 1.50 7.66
CA CYS A 23 27.88 2.43 7.21
C CYS A 23 26.73 1.70 6.50
N LEU A 24 27.02 0.71 5.64
CA LEU A 24 26.00 -0.10 4.97
C LEU A 24 25.19 -0.97 5.95
N ASN A 25 25.78 -1.40 7.06
CA ASN A 25 25.11 -2.31 8.02
C ASN A 25 24.49 -1.60 9.24
N MET A 26 24.93 -0.40 9.59
CA MET A 26 24.37 0.41 10.70
C MET A 26 22.93 0.89 10.44
N GLY A 27 22.42 0.77 9.21
CA GLY A 27 21.03 1.11 8.87
C GLY A 27 19.98 0.06 9.26
N ARG A 28 20.36 -1.13 9.75
CA ARG A 28 19.41 -2.22 10.05
C ARG A 28 18.95 -2.24 11.52
N SER A 29 18.31 -1.17 11.99
CA SER A 29 17.43 -1.32 13.17
C SER A 29 16.13 -2.00 12.74
N LYS A 30 15.89 -3.20 13.28
CA LYS A 30 14.65 -3.96 13.09
C LYS A 30 13.52 -3.54 14.04
N ASN A 31 13.76 -2.56 14.91
CA ASN A 31 12.76 -1.98 15.79
C ASN A 31 12.39 -0.60 15.25
N TYR A 32 11.20 -0.52 14.65
CA TYR A 32 10.60 0.73 14.20
C TYR A 32 9.94 1.39 15.41
N ASP A 33 10.69 2.24 16.09
CA ASP A 33 10.19 2.93 17.27
C ASP A 33 9.16 3.99 16.85
N LEU A 34 8.00 3.97 17.50
CA LEU A 34 6.91 4.95 17.34
C LEU A 34 7.41 6.39 17.57
N LEU A 35 8.46 6.55 18.38
CA LEU A 35 9.13 7.83 18.62
C LEU A 35 9.80 8.41 17.37
N LYS A 36 10.26 7.58 16.42
CA LYS A 36 10.82 8.09 15.16
C LYS A 36 9.77 8.71 14.24
N ILE A 37 8.54 8.18 14.23
CA ILE A 37 7.43 8.76 13.44
C ILE A 37 7.10 10.18 13.91
N ARG A 38 7.27 10.46 15.21
CA ARG A 38 7.04 11.78 15.80
C ARG A 38 8.13 12.81 15.44
N ASP A 39 9.33 12.35 15.12
CA ASP A 39 10.49 13.18 14.77
C ASP A 39 10.66 13.34 13.24
N GLU A 40 9.73 12.82 12.44
CA GLU A 40 9.76 12.92 10.98
C GLU A 40 9.24 14.28 10.48
N ASN A 41 9.78 14.70 9.34
CA ASN A 41 9.70 16.03 8.77
C ASN A 41 8.26 16.60 8.77
N PRO A 42 8.00 17.83 9.28
CA PRO A 42 6.66 18.44 9.31
C PRO A 42 6.00 18.60 7.93
N LEU A 43 6.77 18.38 6.86
CA LEU A 43 6.32 18.45 5.48
C LEU A 43 5.74 17.13 4.96
N ASP A 44 5.89 16.05 5.71
CA ASP A 44 5.40 14.72 5.33
C ASP A 44 3.87 14.62 5.53
N PHE A 45 3.20 14.00 4.56
CA PHE A 45 1.77 13.78 4.59
C PHE A 45 1.46 12.37 5.06
N TYR A 46 0.66 12.25 6.13
CA TYR A 46 0.29 10.97 6.71
C TYR A 46 -1.18 10.65 6.52
N PHE A 47 -1.50 9.41 6.19
CA PHE A 47 -2.86 8.86 6.23
C PHE A 47 -2.81 7.38 6.59
N ILE A 48 -3.94 6.83 7.04
CA ILE A 48 -4.05 5.42 7.42
C ILE A 48 -4.94 4.71 6.43
N SER A 49 -4.55 3.54 5.94
CA SER A 49 -5.40 2.68 5.12
C SER A 49 -5.79 1.42 5.87
N VAL A 50 -7.09 1.11 5.84
CA VAL A 50 -7.66 -0.07 6.47
C VAL A 50 -8.65 -0.74 5.52
N TRP A 51 -8.65 -2.06 5.49
CA TRP A 51 -9.59 -2.84 4.68
C TRP A 51 -10.74 -3.33 5.53
N GLY A 52 -11.93 -3.33 4.94
CA GLY A 52 -13.14 -3.89 5.50
C GLY A 52 -13.06 -5.39 5.75
N GLY A 53 -14.19 -5.94 6.16
CA GLY A 53 -14.42 -7.36 6.30
C GLY A 53 -14.66 -7.85 7.72
N LEU A 54 -15.12 -9.10 7.79
CA LEU A 54 -15.60 -9.75 9.00
C LEU A 54 -14.59 -9.74 10.15
N ARG A 55 -15.02 -9.16 11.28
CA ARG A 55 -14.29 -9.09 12.55
C ARG A 55 -15.26 -9.26 13.71
N SER A 56 -14.80 -9.86 14.81
CA SER A 56 -15.57 -9.81 16.05
C SER A 56 -15.48 -8.42 16.69
N VAL A 57 -16.45 -8.08 17.55
CA VAL A 57 -16.52 -6.76 18.21
C VAL A 57 -15.21 -6.40 18.92
N LYS A 58 -14.62 -7.36 19.66
CA LYS A 58 -13.35 -7.17 20.37
C LYS A 58 -12.20 -6.80 19.42
N GLU A 59 -12.18 -7.37 18.23
CA GLU A 59 -11.13 -7.15 17.23
C GLU A 59 -11.27 -5.79 16.57
N GLU A 60 -12.49 -5.40 16.28
CA GLU A 60 -12.82 -4.08 15.73
C GLU A 60 -12.47 -2.97 16.73
N THR A 61 -12.85 -3.13 18.00
CA THR A 61 -12.50 -2.17 19.06
C THR A 61 -10.99 -2.03 19.24
N LEU A 62 -10.25 -3.14 19.23
CA LEU A 62 -8.79 -3.11 19.32
C LEU A 62 -8.18 -2.39 18.11
N LEU A 63 -8.64 -2.71 16.90
CA LEU A 63 -8.17 -2.08 15.66
C LEU A 63 -8.39 -0.56 15.68
N LEU A 64 -9.59 -0.11 16.03
CA LEU A 64 -9.92 1.32 16.12
C LEU A 64 -9.03 2.04 17.15
N LYS A 65 -8.78 1.42 18.30
CA LYS A 65 -7.88 1.97 19.33
C LYS A 65 -6.44 2.10 18.86
N GLN A 66 -5.92 1.11 18.12
CA GLN A 66 -4.57 1.19 17.57
C GLN A 66 -4.46 2.21 16.44
N MET A 67 -5.47 2.30 15.59
CA MET A 67 -5.55 3.35 14.56
C MET A 67 -5.64 4.75 15.19
N GLU A 68 -6.38 4.92 16.29
CA GLU A 68 -6.41 6.19 17.03
C GLU A 68 -5.02 6.56 17.54
N LYS A 69 -4.33 5.62 18.20
CA LYS A 69 -2.96 5.84 18.70
C LYS A 69 -2.03 6.28 17.57
N MET A 70 -2.07 5.58 16.45
CA MET A 70 -1.26 5.91 15.27
C MET A 70 -1.64 7.27 14.68
N ALA A 71 -2.93 7.54 14.49
CA ALA A 71 -3.40 8.80 13.93
C ALA A 71 -2.96 10.00 14.77
N LYS A 72 -2.98 9.87 16.11
CA LYS A 72 -2.51 10.90 17.04
C LYS A 72 -1.00 11.11 16.95
N VAL A 73 -0.21 10.03 16.89
CA VAL A 73 1.25 10.13 16.86
C VAL A 73 1.76 10.66 15.52
N SER A 74 1.17 10.24 14.40
CA SER A 74 1.59 10.63 13.06
C SER A 74 0.87 11.88 12.53
N HIS A 75 -0.07 12.44 13.29
CA HIS A 75 -0.99 13.50 12.82
C HIS A 75 -1.66 13.16 11.47
N ALA A 76 -2.15 11.92 11.35
CA ALA A 76 -2.78 11.43 10.13
C ALA A 76 -3.95 12.34 9.69
N LYS A 77 -3.97 12.67 8.40
CA LYS A 77 -4.92 13.63 7.81
C LYS A 77 -6.28 13.02 7.54
N PHE A 78 -6.35 11.72 7.28
CA PHE A 78 -7.59 10.98 7.12
C PHE A 78 -7.36 9.47 7.27
N ILE A 79 -8.48 8.74 7.37
CA ILE A 79 -8.54 7.28 7.27
C ILE A 79 -9.13 6.90 5.92
N LEU A 80 -8.40 6.09 5.16
CA LEU A 80 -8.85 5.46 3.93
C LEU A 80 -9.40 4.06 4.23
N HIS A 81 -10.71 3.90 4.13
CA HIS A 81 -11.38 2.65 4.38
C HIS A 81 -11.81 1.97 3.07
N ILE A 82 -11.22 0.82 2.79
CA ILE A 82 -11.40 0.07 1.55
C ILE A 82 -12.37 -1.08 1.83
N ARG A 83 -13.64 -0.89 1.45
CA ARG A 83 -14.73 -1.82 1.79
C ARG A 83 -14.58 -3.17 1.08
N GLU A 84 -15.01 -4.21 1.77
CA GLU A 84 -15.20 -5.54 1.18
C GLU A 84 -16.39 -5.53 0.21
N PRO A 85 -16.24 -6.11 -0.98
CA PRO A 85 -17.36 -6.30 -1.89
C PRO A 85 -18.55 -7.03 -1.27
N GLY A 86 -19.76 -6.45 -1.38
CA GLY A 86 -21.01 -7.13 -1.01
C GLY A 86 -21.34 -7.23 0.49
N GLU A 87 -20.54 -6.65 1.39
CA GLU A 87 -20.79 -6.72 2.84
C GLU A 87 -21.34 -5.41 3.45
N ASN A 88 -22.19 -5.55 4.49
CA ASN A 88 -22.55 -4.46 5.39
C ASN A 88 -21.40 -4.20 6.36
N ASP A 89 -20.60 -3.20 6.05
CA ASP A 89 -19.35 -2.95 6.75
C ASP A 89 -19.55 -2.22 8.09
N ARG A 90 -19.56 -2.98 9.19
CA ARG A 90 -19.68 -2.45 10.56
C ARG A 90 -18.51 -1.54 10.95
N LEU A 91 -17.31 -1.85 10.48
CA LEU A 91 -16.11 -1.05 10.74
C LEU A 91 -16.26 0.36 10.16
N MET A 92 -16.91 0.50 8.99
CA MET A 92 -17.23 1.81 8.41
C MET A 92 -18.08 2.66 9.36
N GLN A 93 -19.18 2.10 9.89
CA GLN A 93 -20.14 2.84 10.72
C GLN A 93 -19.48 3.31 12.02
N ASN A 94 -18.86 2.37 12.73
CA ASN A 94 -18.21 2.65 14.00
C ASN A 94 -16.99 3.55 13.82
N GLY A 95 -16.18 3.30 12.79
CA GLY A 95 -15.01 4.10 12.45
C GLY A 95 -15.36 5.54 12.10
N THR A 96 -16.39 5.76 11.27
CA THR A 96 -16.83 7.11 10.88
C THR A 96 -17.26 7.93 12.10
N TRP A 97 -18.06 7.35 12.98
CA TRP A 97 -18.50 8.04 14.20
C TRP A 97 -17.35 8.30 15.16
N TYR A 98 -16.51 7.29 15.39
CA TYR A 98 -15.38 7.37 16.34
C TYR A 98 -14.31 8.38 15.90
N PHE A 99 -13.87 8.34 14.64
CA PHE A 99 -12.83 9.24 14.14
C PHE A 99 -13.33 10.66 13.86
N SER A 100 -14.64 10.85 13.62
CA SER A 100 -15.25 12.18 13.58
C SER A 100 -15.03 12.94 14.90
N SER A 101 -15.15 12.25 16.06
CA SER A 101 -14.86 12.85 17.37
C SER A 101 -13.39 13.26 17.53
N LEU A 102 -12.47 12.62 16.80
CA LEU A 102 -11.04 12.92 16.78
C LEU A 102 -10.65 13.95 15.71
N LYS A 103 -11.62 14.49 14.95
CA LYS A 103 -11.41 15.40 13.81
C LYS A 103 -10.52 14.83 12.71
N VAL A 104 -10.55 13.50 12.53
CA VAL A 104 -9.86 12.81 11.43
C VAL A 104 -10.94 12.28 10.46
N PRO A 105 -11.03 12.83 9.23
CA PRO A 105 -11.98 12.37 8.21
C PRO A 105 -11.86 10.86 7.92
N TRP A 106 -13.00 10.21 7.70
CA TRP A 106 -13.08 8.80 7.31
C TRP A 106 -13.63 8.67 5.89
N HIS A 107 -12.77 8.33 4.93
CA HIS A 107 -13.14 8.16 3.52
C HIS A 107 -13.38 6.69 3.22
N SER A 108 -14.63 6.32 2.95
CA SER A 108 -14.98 4.94 2.61
C SER A 108 -15.12 4.71 1.12
N ILE A 109 -14.18 3.97 0.56
CA ILE A 109 -14.15 3.54 -0.83
C ILE A 109 -14.95 2.25 -0.97
N ARG A 110 -15.85 2.18 -1.96
CA ARG A 110 -16.48 0.93 -2.39
C ARG A 110 -15.52 0.22 -3.35
N ALA A 111 -15.05 -0.97 -2.98
CA ALA A 111 -14.39 -1.86 -3.92
C ALA A 111 -15.37 -2.78 -4.68
N SER A 112 -16.69 -2.53 -4.53
CA SER A 112 -17.74 -3.12 -5.38
C SER A 112 -19.00 -2.27 -5.52
N ARG A 113 -19.63 -2.40 -6.69
CA ARG A 113 -21.02 -2.12 -7.08
C ARG A 113 -21.97 -1.55 -6.02
N GLY A 114 -22.47 -0.34 -6.31
CA GLY A 114 -23.74 0.15 -5.81
C GLY A 114 -24.22 1.31 -6.67
N VAL A 115 -25.21 1.02 -7.52
CA VAL A 115 -26.17 1.84 -8.31
C VAL A 115 -25.73 3.19 -8.93
N ASP A 116 -24.89 3.99 -8.26
CA ASP A 116 -24.31 5.22 -8.79
C ASP A 116 -22.80 5.03 -8.94
N GLY A 117 -22.34 4.87 -10.19
CA GLY A 117 -20.96 4.57 -10.61
C GLY A 117 -19.92 5.65 -10.32
N ASN A 118 -19.92 6.23 -9.12
CA ASN A 118 -18.91 7.19 -8.69
C ASN A 118 -17.62 6.45 -8.36
N HIS A 119 -16.75 6.39 -9.35
CA HIS A 119 -15.36 6.04 -9.16
C HIS A 119 -14.70 7.00 -8.16
N PHE A 120 -13.93 6.46 -7.23
CA PHE A 120 -13.25 7.28 -6.23
C PHE A 120 -11.90 7.75 -6.75
N ILE A 121 -11.74 9.07 -6.83
CA ILE A 121 -10.49 9.76 -7.14
C ILE A 121 -10.32 10.82 -6.06
N GLU A 122 -9.25 10.71 -5.29
CA GLU A 122 -8.87 11.74 -4.32
C GLU A 122 -7.52 12.33 -4.72
N ARG A 123 -7.52 13.64 -4.95
CA ARG A 123 -6.31 14.41 -5.27
C ARG A 123 -5.92 15.25 -4.07
N ILE A 124 -4.75 14.96 -3.53
CA ILE A 124 -4.20 15.61 -2.35
C ILE A 124 -3.05 16.52 -2.79
N LYS A 125 -3.10 17.77 -2.34
CA LYS A 125 -1.96 18.69 -2.46
C LYS A 125 -0.99 18.39 -1.34
N LEU A 126 0.23 18.04 -1.71
CA LEU A 126 1.36 17.90 -0.81
C LEU A 126 2.12 19.23 -0.73
N GLN A 127 3.13 19.28 0.11
CA GLN A 127 4.03 20.44 0.19
C GLN A 127 4.79 20.66 -1.12
N TYR A 128 5.28 21.88 -1.33
CA TYR A 128 6.04 22.29 -2.52
C TYR A 128 5.33 22.10 -3.86
N GLY A 129 3.99 22.19 -3.86
CA GLY A 129 3.19 22.09 -5.07
C GLY A 129 3.10 20.68 -5.67
N GLN A 130 3.63 19.66 -4.97
CA GLN A 130 3.45 18.28 -5.38
C GLN A 130 2.03 17.78 -5.11
N THR A 131 1.63 16.73 -5.81
CA THR A 131 0.31 16.11 -5.62
C THR A 131 0.35 14.60 -5.58
N LEU A 132 -0.60 14.03 -4.83
CA LEU A 132 -0.88 12.60 -4.74
C LEU A 132 -2.29 12.34 -5.28
N ASP A 133 -2.42 11.42 -6.23
CA ASP A 133 -3.71 10.87 -6.64
C ASP A 133 -3.89 9.48 -6.01
N ILE A 134 -4.99 9.30 -5.29
CA ILE A 134 -5.48 8.01 -4.80
C ILE A 134 -6.68 7.61 -5.66
N ILE A 135 -6.56 6.52 -6.40
CA ILE A 135 -7.57 6.07 -7.36
C ILE A 135 -8.06 4.70 -6.94
N ALA A 136 -9.36 4.57 -6.66
CA ALA A 136 -9.91 3.27 -6.34
C ALA A 136 -10.47 2.55 -7.56
N ILE A 137 -10.29 1.23 -7.57
CA ILE A 137 -10.84 0.35 -8.61
C ILE A 137 -11.77 -0.70 -8.00
N ASP A 138 -12.81 -1.04 -8.76
CA ASP A 138 -13.75 -2.10 -8.40
C ASP A 138 -13.14 -3.45 -8.78
N THR A 139 -12.49 -4.08 -7.81
CA THR A 139 -11.89 -5.40 -8.01
C THR A 139 -12.91 -6.54 -8.01
N GLY A 140 -14.18 -6.27 -7.69
CA GLY A 140 -15.26 -7.25 -7.82
C GLY A 140 -15.60 -7.53 -9.29
N LEU A 141 -15.64 -6.49 -10.13
CA LEU A 141 -15.83 -6.64 -11.58
C LEU A 141 -14.70 -7.45 -12.24
N LEU A 142 -13.47 -7.31 -11.72
CA LEU A 142 -12.32 -8.10 -12.18
C LEU A 142 -12.48 -9.58 -11.83
N GLN A 143 -13.00 -9.90 -10.65
CA GLN A 143 -13.24 -11.29 -10.24
C GLN A 143 -14.43 -11.93 -10.95
N GLU A 144 -15.51 -11.17 -11.17
CA GLU A 144 -16.67 -11.65 -11.93
C GLU A 144 -16.28 -12.10 -13.34
N HIS A 145 -15.39 -11.36 -14.00
CA HIS A 145 -14.83 -11.76 -15.28
C HIS A 145 -14.06 -13.08 -15.22
N VAL A 146 -13.19 -13.23 -14.22
CA VAL A 146 -12.42 -14.48 -14.01
C VAL A 146 -13.36 -15.67 -13.75
N ALA A 147 -14.47 -15.45 -13.04
CA ALA A 147 -15.44 -16.49 -12.74
C ALA A 147 -16.32 -16.87 -13.96
N MET A 148 -16.68 -15.91 -14.81
CA MET A 148 -17.60 -16.11 -15.94
C MET A 148 -16.92 -16.31 -17.30
N GLY A 149 -15.60 -16.18 -17.39
CA GLY A 149 -14.82 -16.43 -18.61
C GLY A 149 -15.13 -15.51 -19.80
N SER A 150 -15.84 -14.40 -19.58
CA SER A 150 -16.18 -13.44 -20.63
C SER A 150 -16.18 -12.01 -20.10
N ALA A 151 -15.65 -11.07 -20.90
CA ALA A 151 -15.53 -9.67 -20.49
C ALA A 151 -16.90 -9.01 -20.55
N SER A 152 -17.45 -8.65 -19.39
CA SER A 152 -18.67 -7.87 -19.34
C SER A 152 -18.42 -6.47 -19.91
N GLN A 153 -19.42 -5.88 -20.55
CA GLN A 153 -19.35 -4.49 -21.01
C GLN A 153 -18.97 -3.54 -19.86
N ALA A 154 -19.42 -3.85 -18.63
CA ALA A 154 -19.08 -3.12 -17.42
C ALA A 154 -17.57 -3.15 -17.12
N LEU A 155 -16.90 -4.30 -17.27
CA LEU A 155 -15.45 -4.40 -17.07
C LEU A 155 -14.68 -3.55 -18.10
N ASN A 156 -15.05 -3.65 -19.37
CA ASN A 156 -14.39 -2.87 -20.43
C ASN A 156 -14.55 -1.36 -20.21
N SER A 157 -15.75 -0.92 -19.83
CA SER A 157 -16.00 0.48 -19.45
C SER A 157 -15.17 0.90 -18.23
N HIS A 158 -15.02 0.04 -17.22
CA HIS A 158 -14.21 0.32 -16.03
C HIS A 158 -12.72 0.44 -16.36
N LEU A 159 -12.16 -0.46 -17.19
CA LEU A 159 -10.76 -0.38 -17.62
C LEU A 159 -10.49 0.85 -18.49
N LEU A 160 -11.42 1.22 -19.37
CA LEU A 160 -11.32 2.43 -20.18
C LEU A 160 -11.37 3.69 -19.31
N TRP A 161 -12.27 3.73 -18.33
CA TRP A 161 -12.33 4.82 -17.35
C TRP A 161 -11.02 4.95 -16.56
N LEU A 162 -10.48 3.83 -16.08
CA LEU A 162 -9.23 3.79 -15.33
C LEU A 162 -8.07 4.34 -16.17
N LYS A 163 -7.95 3.89 -17.42
CA LYS A 163 -6.95 4.38 -18.36
C LYS A 163 -7.08 5.89 -18.57
N ARG A 164 -8.26 6.40 -18.87
CA ARG A 164 -8.49 7.84 -19.10
C ARG A 164 -8.20 8.68 -17.86
N THR A 165 -8.57 8.19 -16.68
CA THR A 165 -8.32 8.86 -15.40
C THR A 165 -6.83 8.98 -15.13
N LEU A 166 -6.09 7.90 -15.33
CA LEU A 166 -4.63 7.90 -15.15
C LEU A 166 -3.92 8.76 -16.19
N GLN A 167 -4.36 8.76 -17.46
CA GLN A 167 -3.82 9.62 -18.51
C GLN A 167 -4.02 11.11 -18.21
N ALA A 168 -5.15 11.48 -17.61
CA ALA A 168 -5.46 12.86 -17.23
C ALA A 168 -4.75 13.31 -15.95
N SER A 169 -4.14 12.39 -15.20
CA SER A 169 -3.42 12.72 -13.97
C SER A 169 -2.03 13.25 -14.29
N SER A 170 -1.67 14.42 -13.77
CA SER A 170 -0.30 14.93 -13.76
C SER A 170 0.43 14.68 -12.43
N SER A 171 -0.26 14.09 -11.43
CA SER A 171 0.22 14.03 -10.04
C SER A 171 1.53 13.30 -9.86
N ASN A 172 2.39 13.78 -8.96
CA ASN A 172 3.72 13.22 -8.68
C ASN A 172 3.64 11.78 -8.22
N TRP A 173 2.73 11.52 -7.28
CA TRP A 173 2.43 10.20 -6.76
C TRP A 173 1.06 9.73 -7.25
N ARG A 174 0.98 8.47 -7.66
CA ARG A 174 -0.27 7.79 -8.04
C ARG A 174 -0.34 6.45 -7.33
N ILE A 175 -1.30 6.33 -6.42
CA ILE A 175 -1.58 5.10 -5.70
C ILE A 175 -2.94 4.58 -6.17
N VAL A 176 -2.96 3.40 -6.76
CA VAL A 176 -4.20 2.70 -7.09
C VAL A 176 -4.56 1.77 -5.94
N VAL A 177 -5.84 1.72 -5.56
CA VAL A 177 -6.31 0.96 -4.41
C VAL A 177 -7.45 0.05 -4.84
N GLY A 178 -7.37 -1.22 -4.45
CA GLY A 178 -8.44 -2.19 -4.62
C GLY A 178 -8.56 -3.11 -3.41
N PHE A 179 -9.55 -3.99 -3.44
CA PHE A 179 -9.73 -4.96 -2.36
C PHE A 179 -8.94 -6.24 -2.63
N HIS A 180 -9.11 -6.82 -3.83
CA HIS A 180 -8.49 -8.09 -4.20
C HIS A 180 -7.06 -7.91 -4.71
N PRO A 181 -6.13 -8.83 -4.40
CA PRO A 181 -4.79 -8.78 -4.96
C PRO A 181 -4.80 -9.01 -6.47
N LEU A 182 -4.03 -8.21 -7.21
CA LEU A 182 -3.77 -8.44 -8.63
C LEU A 182 -2.63 -9.44 -8.87
N VAL A 183 -1.75 -9.66 -7.87
CA VAL A 183 -0.63 -10.61 -7.91
C VAL A 183 -0.91 -11.77 -6.97
N THR A 184 -0.73 -13.01 -7.44
CA THR A 184 -1.01 -14.26 -6.70
C THR A 184 0.30 -14.99 -6.41
N CYS A 185 0.28 -15.84 -5.39
CA CYS A 185 1.51 -16.37 -4.78
C CYS A 185 1.91 -17.74 -5.32
N GLU A 186 0.98 -18.41 -5.99
CA GLU A 186 1.23 -19.69 -6.62
C GLU A 186 1.91 -19.51 -7.98
N ASN A 187 2.94 -20.31 -8.21
CA ASN A 187 3.59 -20.43 -9.51
C ASN A 187 2.59 -21.05 -10.52
N ASN A 188 2.13 -20.23 -11.47
CA ASN A 188 1.57 -20.64 -12.75
C ASN A 188 0.24 -21.44 -12.79
N THR A 189 -0.62 -21.36 -11.76
CA THR A 189 -1.98 -21.93 -11.81
C THR A 189 -3.08 -20.93 -12.23
N ARG A 190 -2.71 -19.75 -12.77
CA ARG A 190 -3.70 -18.80 -13.30
C ARG A 190 -4.30 -19.34 -14.59
N SER A 191 -5.63 -19.24 -14.72
CA SER A 191 -6.26 -19.37 -16.03
C SER A 191 -5.68 -18.34 -17.00
N LEU A 192 -5.63 -18.68 -18.29
CA LEU A 192 -5.12 -17.79 -19.34
C LEU A 192 -5.83 -16.42 -19.32
N GLU A 193 -7.13 -16.42 -19.06
CA GLU A 193 -7.98 -15.22 -18.94
C GLU A 193 -7.57 -14.35 -17.74
N THR A 194 -7.30 -14.95 -16.58
CA THR A 194 -6.81 -14.22 -15.40
C THR A 194 -5.45 -13.59 -15.67
N LYS A 195 -4.59 -14.28 -16.41
CA LYS A 195 -3.29 -13.76 -16.83
C LYS A 195 -3.46 -12.56 -17.78
N HIS A 196 -4.30 -12.69 -18.81
CA HIS A 196 -4.55 -11.60 -19.76
C HIS A 196 -5.19 -10.37 -19.11
N LEU A 197 -6.14 -10.55 -18.19
CA LEU A 197 -6.74 -9.45 -17.43
C LEU A 197 -5.69 -8.74 -16.57
N PHE A 198 -4.87 -9.51 -15.85
CA PHE A 198 -3.79 -8.94 -15.06
C PHE A 198 -2.80 -8.16 -15.94
N ASP A 199 -2.36 -8.75 -17.05
CA ASP A 199 -1.42 -8.11 -17.98
C ASP A 199 -2.00 -6.81 -18.55
N SER A 200 -3.31 -6.79 -18.84
CA SER A 200 -4.02 -5.59 -19.30
C SER A 200 -4.03 -4.48 -18.24
N VAL A 201 -4.37 -4.80 -16.99
CA VAL A 201 -4.37 -3.83 -15.87
C VAL A 201 -2.95 -3.37 -15.55
N HIS A 202 -1.99 -4.29 -15.51
CA HIS A 202 -0.58 -4.00 -15.27
C HIS A 202 -0.01 -3.05 -16.33
N ARG A 203 -0.33 -3.29 -17.62
CA ARG A 203 0.07 -2.40 -18.71
C ARG A 203 -0.50 -1.00 -18.53
N ILE A 204 -1.78 -0.86 -18.16
CA ILE A 204 -2.37 0.45 -17.86
C ILE A 204 -1.60 1.15 -16.73
N PHE A 205 -1.20 0.43 -15.68
CA PHE A 205 -0.43 1.01 -14.57
C PHE A 205 0.96 1.49 -15.00
N VAL A 206 1.68 0.67 -15.77
CA VAL A 206 3.03 1.00 -16.24
C VAL A 206 3.00 2.18 -17.21
N GLU A 207 2.13 2.14 -18.24
CA GLU A 207 1.99 3.20 -19.25
C GLU A 207 1.65 4.56 -18.63
N ASN A 208 0.96 4.57 -17.49
CA ASN A 208 0.51 5.79 -16.84
C ASN A 208 1.26 6.11 -15.54
N GLY A 209 2.41 5.49 -15.30
CA GLY A 209 3.31 5.81 -14.19
C GLY A 209 2.61 5.73 -12.82
N VAL A 210 1.87 4.65 -12.56
CA VAL A 210 1.38 4.31 -11.22
C VAL A 210 2.58 3.94 -10.34
N ASN A 211 2.62 4.38 -9.09
CA ASN A 211 3.73 4.05 -8.17
C ASN A 211 3.44 2.77 -7.39
N ALA A 212 2.21 2.63 -6.91
CA ALA A 212 1.80 1.51 -6.08
C ALA A 212 0.36 1.08 -6.36
N TYR A 213 0.13 -0.23 -6.21
CA TYR A 213 -1.19 -0.82 -6.11
C TYR A 213 -1.36 -1.41 -4.70
N LEU A 214 -2.39 -0.96 -3.97
CA LEU A 214 -2.72 -1.47 -2.63
C LEU A 214 -3.88 -2.46 -2.69
N SER A 215 -3.74 -3.61 -2.04
CA SER A 215 -4.80 -4.60 -1.85
C SER A 215 -4.85 -5.13 -0.42
N ARG A 216 -5.99 -5.72 -0.04
CA ARG A 216 -6.17 -6.31 1.30
C ARG A 216 -5.14 -7.40 1.57
N ARG A 217 -4.85 -8.18 0.54
CA ARG A 217 -3.91 -9.30 0.57
C ARG A 217 -2.71 -9.03 -0.31
N GLY A 218 -1.58 -9.63 0.04
CA GLY A 218 -0.39 -9.72 -0.79
C GLY A 218 0.31 -11.06 -0.57
N CYS A 219 1.23 -11.41 -1.45
CA CYS A 219 2.08 -12.60 -1.30
C CYS A 219 3.23 -12.39 -0.35
N SER A 220 3.81 -11.21 -0.44
CA SER A 220 4.72 -10.62 0.52
C SER A 220 4.16 -9.24 0.87
N TYR A 221 4.83 -8.54 1.78
CA TYR A 221 4.53 -7.15 2.06
C TYR A 221 4.59 -6.30 0.78
N ASN A 222 5.58 -6.54 -0.10
CA ASN A 222 5.77 -5.85 -1.36
C ASN A 222 6.30 -6.80 -2.45
N VAL A 223 5.64 -6.82 -3.61
CA VAL A 223 6.13 -7.43 -4.85
C VAL A 223 6.30 -6.34 -5.90
N ARG A 224 7.51 -6.20 -6.45
CA ARG A 224 7.78 -5.22 -7.50
C ARG A 224 7.73 -5.89 -8.87
N ILE A 225 6.87 -5.40 -9.75
CA ILE A 225 6.77 -5.85 -11.14
C ILE A 225 6.92 -4.62 -12.03
N GLY A 226 7.98 -4.57 -12.82
CA GLY A 226 8.37 -3.38 -13.56
C GLY A 226 8.59 -2.18 -12.64
N SER A 227 7.92 -1.05 -12.93
CA SER A 227 7.96 0.17 -12.12
C SER A 227 6.99 0.16 -10.93
N ILE A 228 6.06 -0.79 -10.87
CA ILE A 228 4.94 -0.78 -9.92
C ILE A 228 5.26 -1.60 -8.67
N ALA A 229 4.93 -1.06 -7.50
CA ALA A 229 4.91 -1.81 -6.24
C ALA A 229 3.51 -2.37 -5.96
N TYR A 230 3.37 -3.69 -5.89
CA TYR A 230 2.15 -4.37 -5.46
C TYR A 230 2.25 -4.63 -3.97
N ILE A 231 1.45 -3.91 -3.20
CA ILE A 231 1.50 -3.84 -1.75
C ILE A 231 0.24 -4.47 -1.18
N GLY A 232 0.42 -5.42 -0.28
CA GLY A 232 -0.70 -6.02 0.43
C GLY A 232 -0.26 -6.64 1.73
N ILE A 233 -1.23 -6.90 2.60
CA ILE A 233 -0.95 -7.56 3.88
C ILE A 233 -0.73 -9.04 3.59
N PRO A 234 0.47 -9.59 3.86
CA PRO A 234 0.73 -11.01 3.63
C PRO A 234 -0.24 -11.84 4.46
N GLY A 235 -0.86 -12.83 3.82
CA GLY A 235 -1.63 -13.85 4.54
C GLY A 235 -0.70 -14.80 5.31
N PRO A 236 -1.21 -15.56 6.30
CA PRO A 236 -0.46 -16.72 6.78
C PRO A 236 -0.15 -17.62 5.57
N ILE A 237 1.14 -17.93 5.35
CA ILE A 237 1.55 -18.94 4.37
C ILE A 237 0.92 -20.24 4.84
N GLN A 238 -0.13 -20.68 4.16
CA GLN A 238 -0.88 -21.87 4.53
C GLN A 238 -0.02 -23.08 4.19
N LYS A 239 0.86 -23.48 5.11
CA LYS A 239 1.35 -24.85 5.14
C LYS A 239 0.19 -25.68 5.66
N THR A 240 -0.43 -26.45 4.76
CA THR A 240 -1.49 -27.47 4.97
C THR A 240 -2.95 -26.99 4.86
N HIS A 241 -3.65 -27.64 3.92
CA HIS A 241 -5.10 -27.73 3.85
C HIS A 241 -5.65 -28.24 5.20
N PHE A 242 -6.81 -27.74 5.61
CA PHE A 242 -7.51 -28.10 6.86
C PHE A 242 -6.90 -27.57 8.15
N GLN A 243 -6.80 -26.25 8.26
CA GLN A 243 -7.17 -25.55 9.49
C GLN A 243 -7.48 -24.10 9.14
N SER A 244 -8.77 -23.77 9.11
CA SER A 244 -9.27 -22.40 9.28
C SER A 244 -8.91 -21.94 10.70
N ARG A 245 -7.62 -21.65 10.93
CA ARG A 245 -7.29 -20.75 12.01
C ARG A 245 -7.82 -19.41 11.57
N LYS A 246 -8.86 -18.93 12.29
CA LYS A 246 -9.30 -17.53 12.33
C LYS A 246 -8.06 -16.65 12.27
N SER A 247 -7.74 -16.24 11.06
CA SER A 247 -6.60 -15.42 10.78
C SER A 247 -6.91 -14.06 11.36
N SER A 248 -6.15 -13.67 12.38
CA SER A 248 -6.29 -12.43 13.12
C SER A 248 -5.89 -11.24 12.25
N PHE A 249 -6.69 -10.93 11.24
CA PHE A 249 -6.43 -9.84 10.33
C PHE A 249 -6.89 -8.52 10.96
N ARG A 250 -6.08 -8.01 11.88
CA ARG A 250 -6.29 -6.74 12.58
C ARG A 250 -5.15 -5.76 12.30
N GLU A 251 -4.66 -5.78 11.07
CA GLU A 251 -3.55 -4.93 10.61
C GLU A 251 -4.08 -3.82 9.70
N PHE A 252 -3.38 -2.70 9.71
CA PHE A 252 -3.62 -1.54 8.85
C PHE A 252 -2.28 -0.97 8.38
N LEU A 253 -2.33 -0.12 7.36
CA LEU A 253 -1.15 0.60 6.90
C LEU A 253 -1.19 2.04 7.39
N LEU A 254 -0.05 2.53 7.89
CA LEU A 254 0.23 3.95 7.99
C LEU A 254 1.07 4.34 6.77
N GLN A 255 0.58 5.27 5.98
CA GLN A 255 1.30 5.84 4.85
C GLN A 255 1.92 7.17 5.21
N ARG A 256 3.16 7.36 4.77
CA ARG A 256 3.88 8.63 4.77
C ARG A 256 4.23 8.98 3.33
N VAL A 257 3.83 10.16 2.87
CA VAL A 257 4.08 10.63 1.52
C VAL A 257 4.81 11.97 1.58
N SER A 258 6.00 12.01 0.99
CA SER A 258 6.84 13.19 0.91
C SER A 258 7.11 13.57 -0.54
N SER A 259 7.94 14.59 -0.75
CA SER A 259 8.33 15.02 -2.09
C SER A 259 9.31 14.10 -2.80
N LEU A 260 9.92 13.16 -2.08
CA LEU A 260 10.99 12.29 -2.58
C LEU A 260 10.67 10.81 -2.40
N GLU A 261 9.87 10.47 -1.39
CA GLU A 261 9.53 9.09 -1.09
C GLU A 261 8.12 8.90 -0.54
N THR A 262 7.58 7.71 -0.76
CA THR A 262 6.40 7.19 -0.10
C THR A 262 6.79 5.96 0.74
N VAL A 263 6.40 5.94 2.01
CA VAL A 263 6.66 4.84 2.93
C VAL A 263 5.34 4.24 3.42
N PHE A 264 5.27 2.91 3.43
CA PHE A 264 4.14 2.13 3.93
C PHE A 264 4.59 1.36 5.17
N TYR A 265 4.10 1.77 6.33
CA TYR A 265 4.34 1.11 7.60
C TYR A 265 3.22 0.12 7.89
N TYR A 266 3.57 -1.13 8.16
CA TYR A 266 2.61 -2.20 8.48
C TYR A 266 2.46 -2.27 9.98
N VAL A 267 1.27 -1.93 10.47
CA VAL A 267 1.00 -1.86 11.91
C VAL A 267 0.21 -3.09 12.34
N ASN A 268 0.74 -3.80 13.33
CA ASN A 268 0.12 -4.99 13.88
C ASN A 268 -0.96 -4.65 14.93
N THR A 269 -1.53 -5.69 15.53
CA THR A 269 -2.63 -5.56 16.52
C THR A 269 -2.20 -4.98 17.87
N GLU A 270 -0.90 -5.02 18.16
CA GLU A 270 -0.28 -4.45 19.36
C GLU A 270 0.03 -2.96 19.19
N GLY A 271 -0.05 -2.47 17.94
CA GLY A 271 0.29 -1.09 17.58
C GLY A 271 1.78 -0.94 17.23
N ASP A 272 2.46 -2.03 16.92
CA ASP A 272 3.87 -2.01 16.52
C ASP A 272 3.99 -2.02 14.99
N VAL A 273 4.98 -1.28 14.50
CA VAL A 273 5.35 -1.32 13.08
C VAL A 273 6.23 -2.56 12.86
N VAL A 274 5.68 -3.56 12.17
CA VAL A 274 6.35 -4.86 11.95
C VAL A 274 7.13 -4.92 10.64
N HIS A 275 6.79 -4.04 9.70
CA HIS A 275 7.46 -3.95 8.41
C HIS A 275 7.34 -2.53 7.85
N LYS A 276 8.26 -2.16 6.94
CA LYS A 276 8.12 -0.96 6.12
C LYS A 276 8.47 -1.26 4.67
N THR A 277 7.74 -0.62 3.77
CA THR A 277 8.04 -0.60 2.34
C THR A 277 8.29 0.84 1.91
N GLU A 278 9.43 1.11 1.27
CA GLU A 278 9.81 2.46 0.83
C GLU A 278 9.86 2.53 -0.70
N LEU A 279 9.23 3.55 -1.27
CA LEU A 279 9.24 3.86 -2.69
C LEU A 279 9.85 5.23 -2.90
N GLN A 280 10.96 5.28 -3.63
CA GLN A 280 11.60 6.53 -4.02
C GLN A 280 10.99 7.07 -5.31
N GLN A 281 10.81 8.39 -5.38
CA GLN A 281 10.38 9.07 -6.59
C GLN A 281 11.51 8.97 -7.60
N LYS A 282 11.29 8.17 -8.65
CA LYS A 282 12.13 8.24 -9.84
C LYS A 282 11.70 9.50 -10.58
N GLY A 283 12.64 10.42 -10.83
CA GLY A 283 12.39 11.57 -11.69
C GLY A 283 11.72 11.07 -12.97
N ARG A 284 10.64 11.72 -13.41
CA ARG A 284 10.11 11.44 -14.74
C ARG A 284 11.15 11.93 -15.71
N GLU A 285 11.72 11.04 -16.51
CA GLU A 285 12.40 11.48 -17.73
C GLU A 285 11.40 12.34 -18.49
N VAL A 286 11.75 13.61 -18.65
CA VAL A 286 11.07 14.48 -19.60
C VAL A 286 11.49 13.93 -20.96
N ILE A 287 10.61 13.12 -21.56
CA ILE A 287 10.74 12.71 -22.96
C ILE A 287 10.31 13.89 -23.82
#